data_AF-A0A453LYL1-F1
#
_entry.id   AF-A0A453LYL1-F1
#
_cell.length_a   1.000
_cell.length_b   1.000
_cell.length_c   1.000
_cell.angle_alpha   90.00
_cell.angle_beta   90.00
_cell.angle_gamma   90.00
#
_symmetry.space_group_name_H-M   'P 1'
#
loop_
_entity.id
_entity.type
_entity.pdbx_description
1 polymer ?
#
loop_
_entity_poly.entity_id
_entity_poly.type
_entity_poly.pdbx_seq_one_letter_code
_entity_poly.pdbx_strand_id
1 'polypeptide(L)'
;WLPVVCWLFAMSVRMGHTIQEVILMALFGVFVWTLIEYSLHRFLFHIETRSYWSNTAHYLIHGCHHKHPMDSLRLVFPPAGAAIICVPFWNVVAFFASPSTTPALFAGGLLGYVMYDCTHYYLHHGQPSKDPANHLKVTN
;
A
#
# COMPACT_ATOMS: atom_id res chain seq x y z
N TRP A 1 2.95 8.32 -6.45
CA TRP A 1 1.60 8.12 -5.88
C TRP A 1 1.04 9.34 -5.16
N LEU A 2 1.82 10.11 -4.39
CA LEU A 2 1.31 11.30 -3.67
C LEU A 2 0.55 12.31 -4.56
N PRO A 3 0.98 12.66 -5.80
CA PRO A 3 0.17 13.53 -6.66
C PRO A 3 -1.21 12.95 -7.01
N VAL A 4 -1.31 11.63 -7.18
CA VAL A 4 -2.59 10.93 -7.43
C VAL A 4 -3.48 11.00 -6.19
N VAL A 5 -2.91 10.78 -5.00
CA VAL A 5 -3.61 10.93 -3.72
C VAL A 5 -4.19 12.34 -3.58
N CYS A 6 -3.38 13.39 -3.78
CA CYS A 6 -3.83 14.78 -3.68
C CYS A 6 -4.94 15.09 -4.70
N TRP A 7 -4.79 14.61 -5.94
CA TRP A 7 -5.79 14.82 -6.99
C TRP A 7 -7.14 14.17 -6.66
N LEU A 8 -7.14 12.96 -6.10
CA LEU A 8 -8.35 12.24 -5.70
C LEU A 8 -9.05 12.89 -4.50
N PHE A 9 -8.30 13.36 -3.50
CA PHE A 9 -8.88 14.16 -2.41
C PHE A 9 -9.53 15.45 -2.94
N ALA A 10 -8.84 16.16 -3.83
CA ALA A 10 -9.38 17.35 -4.47
C ALA A 10 -10.62 17.04 -5.34
N MET A 11 -10.71 15.83 -5.92
CA MET A 11 -11.89 15.38 -6.64
C MET A 11 -13.09 15.22 -5.71
N SER A 12 -12.96 14.54 -4.56
CA SER A 12 -14.06 14.42 -3.60
C SER A 12 -14.53 15.77 -3.04
N VAL A 13 -13.61 16.71 -2.78
CA VAL A 13 -13.98 18.08 -2.38
C VAL A 13 -14.79 18.79 -3.48
N ARG A 14 -14.33 18.70 -4.75
CA ARG A 14 -15.07 19.27 -5.89
C ARG A 14 -16.42 18.62 -6.13
N MET A 15 -16.62 17.39 -5.65
CA MET A 15 -17.89 16.66 -5.71
C MET A 15 -18.81 16.95 -4.51
N GLY A 16 -18.46 17.92 -3.66
CA GLY A 16 -19.33 18.44 -2.61
C GLY A 16 -18.99 18.00 -1.20
N HIS A 17 -17.94 17.19 -1.00
CA HIS A 17 -17.51 16.82 0.35
C HIS A 17 -16.77 17.95 1.03
N THR A 18 -17.00 18.09 2.34
CA THR A 18 -16.23 19.01 3.17
C THR A 18 -14.80 18.50 3.37
N ILE A 19 -13.88 19.38 3.75
CA ILE A 19 -12.50 19.00 4.07
C ILE A 19 -12.49 18.01 5.25
N GLN A 20 -13.36 18.21 6.24
CA GLN A 20 -13.49 17.33 7.40
C GLN A 20 -13.91 15.91 6.99
N GLU A 21 -14.91 15.78 6.11
CA GLU A 21 -15.33 14.48 5.57
C GLU A 21 -14.19 13.78 4.83
N VAL A 22 -13.47 14.52 3.97
CA VAL A 22 -12.33 13.95 3.22
C VAL A 22 -11.21 13.51 4.16
N ILE A 23 -10.93 14.24 5.24
CA ILE A 23 -9.96 13.81 6.26
C ILE A 23 -10.41 12.51 6.93
N LEU A 24 -11.67 12.40 7.31
CA LEU A 24 -12.21 11.17 7.93
C LEU A 24 -12.14 9.99 6.96
N MET A 25 -12.50 10.20 5.69
CA MET A 25 -12.36 9.18 4.63
C MET A 25 -10.89 8.78 4.41
N ALA A 26 -9.98 9.74 4.44
CA ALA A 26 -8.55 9.48 4.30
C ALA A 26 -8.03 8.61 5.45
N LEU A 27 -8.35 8.97 6.70
CA LEU A 27 -7.97 8.21 7.89
C LEU A 27 -8.55 6.79 7.87
N PHE A 28 -9.82 6.66 7.49
CA PHE A 28 -10.45 5.36 7.34
C PHE A 28 -9.79 4.52 6.23
N GLY A 29 -9.45 5.13 5.09
CA GLY A 29 -8.72 4.46 4.02
C GLY A 29 -7.33 3.98 4.46
N VAL A 30 -6.57 4.81 5.19
CA VAL A 30 -5.27 4.41 5.78
C VAL A 30 -5.46 3.27 6.77
N PHE A 31 -6.49 3.31 7.61
CA PHE A 31 -6.80 2.21 8.53
C PHE A 31 -7.10 0.90 7.78
N VAL A 32 -7.96 0.95 6.76
CA VAL A 32 -8.28 -0.21 5.92
C VAL A 32 -7.01 -0.74 5.21
N TRP A 33 -6.11 0.15 4.79
CA TRP A 33 -4.83 -0.27 4.21
C TRP A 33 -4.03 -1.17 5.16
N THR A 34 -4.00 -0.92 6.47
CA THR A 34 -3.26 -1.79 7.41
C THR A 34 -3.76 -3.24 7.40
N LEU A 35 -5.06 -3.44 7.23
CA LEU A 35 -5.66 -4.77 7.09
C LEU A 35 -5.31 -5.41 5.74
N ILE A 36 -5.31 -4.60 4.67
CA ILE A 36 -4.92 -5.05 3.32
C ILE A 36 -3.44 -5.46 3.32
N GLU A 37 -2.55 -4.63 3.86
CA GLU A 37 -1.13 -4.89 4.02
C GLU A 37 -0.91 -6.23 4.71
N TYR A 38 -1.51 -6.41 5.90
CA TYR A 38 -1.40 -7.66 6.64
C TYR A 38 -1.86 -8.87 5.82
N SER A 39 -3.01 -8.74 5.14
CA SER A 39 -3.60 -9.84 4.37
C SER A 39 -2.76 -10.19 3.15
N LEU A 40 -2.29 -9.19 2.40
CA LEU A 40 -1.41 -9.38 1.24
C LEU A 40 -0.09 -10.02 1.69
N HIS A 41 0.53 -9.48 2.74
CA HIS A 41 1.78 -10.02 3.27
C HIS A 41 1.62 -11.48 3.68
N ARG A 42 0.64 -11.76 4.54
CA ARG A 42 0.48 -13.09 5.11
C ARG A 42 0.01 -14.13 4.11
N PHE A 43 -0.99 -13.82 3.28
CA PHE A 43 -1.68 -14.82 2.48
C PHE A 43 -1.28 -14.85 1.01
N LEU A 44 -0.77 -13.74 0.45
CA LEU A 44 -0.36 -13.67 -0.96
C LEU A 44 1.17 -13.68 -1.10
N PHE A 45 1.86 -12.84 -0.35
CA PHE A 45 3.31 -12.67 -0.49
C PHE A 45 4.10 -13.82 0.14
N HIS A 46 3.51 -14.52 1.11
CA HIS A 46 4.05 -15.73 1.72
C HIS A 46 3.31 -17.02 1.32
N ILE A 47 2.61 -17.00 0.18
CA ILE A 47 1.94 -18.20 -0.35
C ILE A 47 2.96 -19.24 -0.83
N GLU A 48 2.70 -20.52 -0.55
CA GLU A 48 3.47 -21.63 -1.11
C GLU A 48 3.08 -21.90 -2.57
N THR A 49 4.07 -21.93 -3.46
CA THR A 49 3.89 -22.16 -4.90
C THR A 49 4.63 -23.41 -5.36
N ARG A 50 4.17 -24.05 -6.45
CA ARG A 50 4.69 -25.36 -6.92
C ARG A 50 5.00 -25.44 -8.41
N SER A 51 4.39 -24.58 -9.23
CA SER A 51 4.57 -24.60 -10.69
C SER A 51 5.54 -23.51 -11.13
N TYR A 52 6.20 -23.68 -12.27
CA TYR A 52 7.11 -22.67 -12.83
C TYR A 52 6.48 -21.27 -12.88
N TRP A 53 5.26 -21.16 -13.40
CA TRP A 53 4.57 -19.87 -13.53
C TRP A 53 4.16 -19.27 -12.18
N SER A 54 3.67 -20.08 -11.23
CA SER A 54 3.32 -19.59 -9.89
C SER A 54 4.57 -19.16 -9.11
N ASN A 55 5.67 -19.91 -9.21
CA ASN A 55 6.95 -19.54 -8.61
C ASN A 55 7.51 -18.25 -9.23
N THR A 56 7.37 -18.07 -10.54
CA THR A 56 7.80 -16.84 -11.24
C THR A 56 6.99 -15.64 -10.77
N ALA A 57 5.66 -15.77 -10.70
CA ALA A 57 4.79 -14.71 -10.20
C ALA A 57 5.12 -14.36 -8.73
N HIS A 58 5.27 -15.38 -7.87
CA HIS A 58 5.65 -15.21 -6.47
C HIS A 58 7.00 -14.49 -6.31
N TYR A 59 7.99 -14.90 -7.11
CA TYR A 59 9.29 -14.25 -7.14
C TYR A 59 9.18 -12.76 -7.48
N LEU A 60 8.37 -12.41 -8.49
CA LEU A 60 8.20 -11.02 -8.92
C LEU A 60 7.43 -10.16 -7.91
N ILE A 61 6.47 -10.73 -7.18
CA ILE A 61 5.66 -9.94 -6.22
C ILE A 61 6.34 -9.75 -4.87
N HIS A 62 7.10 -10.75 -4.40
CA HIS A 62 7.72 -10.69 -3.06
C HIS A 62 8.96 -11.56 -2.88
N GLY A 63 9.07 -12.70 -3.59
CA GLY A 63 10.19 -13.63 -3.40
C GLY A 63 11.56 -13.04 -3.73
N CYS A 64 11.64 -12.11 -4.69
CA CYS A 64 12.88 -11.41 -5.03
C CYS A 64 13.43 -10.60 -3.85
N HIS A 65 12.54 -9.92 -3.12
CA HIS A 65 12.91 -9.15 -1.94
C HIS A 65 13.47 -10.06 -0.83
N HIS A 66 12.82 -11.19 -0.52
CA HIS A 66 13.35 -12.16 0.46
C HIS A 66 14.70 -12.75 0.07
N LYS A 67 14.92 -12.97 -1.23
CA LYS A 67 16.18 -13.50 -1.74
C LYS A 67 17.32 -12.47 -1.72
N HIS A 68 16.99 -11.20 -1.87
CA HIS A 68 17.94 -10.09 -1.95
C HIS A 68 17.52 -8.92 -1.06
N PRO A 69 17.48 -9.09 0.28
CA PRO A 69 16.81 -8.17 1.21
C PRO A 69 17.49 -6.80 1.33
N MET A 70 18.74 -6.67 0.91
CA MET A 70 19.52 -5.42 0.95
C MET A 70 19.72 -4.79 -0.44
N ASP A 71 19.06 -5.33 -1.48
CA ASP A 71 19.08 -4.71 -2.81
C ASP A 71 18.07 -3.55 -2.84
N SER A 72 18.59 -2.32 -2.77
CA SER A 72 17.78 -1.09 -2.69
C SER A 72 16.87 -0.87 -3.91
N LEU A 73 17.17 -1.48 -5.05
CA LEU A 73 16.37 -1.35 -6.28
C LEU A 73 15.25 -2.39 -6.37
N ARG A 74 15.20 -3.36 -5.45
CA ARG A 74 14.28 -4.51 -5.51
C ARG A 74 13.45 -4.70 -4.23
N LEU A 75 13.29 -3.64 -3.45
CA LEU A 75 12.53 -3.66 -2.20
C LEU A 75 11.10 -3.16 -2.38
N VAL A 76 10.93 -1.94 -2.88
CA VAL A 76 9.60 -1.33 -3.04
C VAL A 76 8.87 -1.93 -4.24
N PHE A 77 7.54 -1.98 -4.16
CA PHE A 77 6.76 -2.55 -5.25
C PHE A 77 6.83 -1.64 -6.49
N PRO A 78 7.11 -2.17 -7.69
CA PRO A 78 7.28 -1.33 -8.87
C PRO A 78 5.97 -0.60 -9.23
N PRO A 79 6.01 0.70 -9.59
CA PRO A 79 4.80 1.49 -9.86
C PRO A 79 3.89 0.90 -10.93
N ALA A 80 4.44 0.26 -11.97
CA ALA A 80 3.63 -0.41 -12.99
C ALA A 80 2.83 -1.58 -12.42
N GLY A 81 3.45 -2.40 -11.56
CA GLY A 81 2.77 -3.48 -10.85
C GLY A 81 1.70 -2.95 -9.90
N ALA A 82 2.02 -1.91 -9.12
CA ALA A 82 1.08 -1.26 -8.21
C ALA A 82 -0.14 -0.72 -8.98
N ALA A 83 0.06 -0.09 -10.14
CA ALA A 83 -1.02 0.44 -10.97
C ALA A 83 -2.02 -0.64 -11.43
N ILE A 84 -1.52 -1.84 -11.78
CA ILE A 84 -2.37 -2.98 -12.15
C ILE A 84 -3.24 -3.41 -10.97
N ILE A 85 -2.65 -3.45 -9.77
CA ILE A 85 -3.35 -3.83 -8.54
C ILE A 85 -4.34 -2.74 -8.10
N CYS A 86 -4.07 -1.46 -8.36
CA CYS A 86 -4.98 -0.37 -8.06
C CYS A 86 -6.36 -0.52 -8.73
N VAL A 87 -6.46 -1.14 -9.91
CA VAL A 87 -7.72 -1.30 -10.64
C VAL A 87 -8.75 -2.14 -9.88
N PRO A 88 -8.47 -3.40 -9.48
CA PRO A 88 -9.43 -4.17 -8.69
C PRO A 88 -9.74 -3.51 -7.34
N PHE A 89 -8.76 -2.91 -6.67
CA PHE A 89 -9.02 -2.20 -5.40
C PHE A 89 -9.95 -0.99 -5.58
N TRP A 90 -9.79 -0.20 -6.64
CA TRP A 90 -10.71 0.89 -6.96
C TRP A 90 -12.14 0.37 -7.12
N ASN A 91 -12.33 -0.71 -7.87
CA ASN A 91 -13.65 -1.29 -8.10
C ASN A 91 -14.28 -1.83 -6.82
N VAL A 92 -13.49 -2.42 -5.91
CA VAL A 92 -13.99 -2.84 -4.59
C VAL A 92 -14.46 -1.63 -3.78
N VAL A 93 -13.68 -0.55 -3.72
CA VAL A 93 -14.11 0.67 -3.00
C VAL A 93 -15.36 1.27 -3.64
N ALA A 94 -15.39 1.37 -4.97
CA ALA A 94 -16.52 1.91 -5.73
C ALA A 94 -17.80 1.08 -5.59
N PHE A 95 -17.68 -0.24 -5.32
CA PHE A 95 -18.81 -1.09 -5.05
C PHE A 95 -19.51 -0.76 -3.72
N PHE A 96 -18.74 -0.35 -2.70
CA PHE A 96 -19.27 -0.04 -1.37
C PHE A 96 -19.54 1.44 -1.13
N ALA A 97 -19.02 2.34 -1.97
CA ALA A 97 -19.08 3.79 -1.76
C ALA A 97 -19.77 4.52 -2.92
N SER A 98 -20.27 5.73 -2.65
CA SER A 98 -20.79 6.59 -3.71
C SER A 98 -19.66 7.07 -4.64
N PRO A 99 -19.97 7.51 -5.87
CA PRO A 99 -18.98 8.10 -6.77
C PRO A 99 -18.23 9.30 -6.17
N SER A 100 -18.85 10.07 -5.27
CA SER A 100 -18.22 11.23 -4.60
C SER A 100 -17.27 10.83 -3.47
N THR A 101 -17.55 9.72 -2.78
CA THR A 101 -16.78 9.21 -1.63
C THR A 101 -15.63 8.30 -2.07
N THR A 102 -15.82 7.55 -3.16
CA THR A 102 -14.84 6.59 -3.70
C THR A 102 -13.42 7.18 -3.86
N PRO A 103 -13.24 8.37 -4.46
CA PRO A 103 -11.91 8.94 -4.65
C PRO A 103 -11.16 9.16 -3.33
N ALA A 104 -11.80 9.75 -2.33
CA ALA A 104 -11.18 10.00 -1.03
C ALA A 104 -10.87 8.71 -0.25
N LEU A 105 -11.77 7.72 -0.23
CA LEU A 105 -11.51 6.43 0.41
C LEU A 105 -10.33 5.70 -0.24
N PHE A 106 -10.33 5.63 -1.58
CA PHE A 106 -9.23 5.02 -2.32
C PHE A 106 -7.91 5.78 -2.12
N ALA A 107 -7.95 7.12 -2.12
CA ALA A 107 -6.79 7.96 -1.87
C ALA A 107 -6.21 7.76 -0.46
N GLY A 108 -7.05 7.57 0.55
CA GLY A 108 -6.62 7.18 1.90
C GLY A 108 -5.89 5.83 1.90
N GLY A 109 -6.46 4.82 1.22
CA GLY A 109 -5.79 3.52 1.07
C GLY A 109 -4.45 3.62 0.33
N LEU A 110 -4.40 4.37 -0.77
CA LEU A 110 -3.18 4.61 -1.55
C LEU A 110 -2.13 5.40 -0.76
N LEU A 111 -2.55 6.32 0.11
CA LEU A 111 -1.67 7.01 1.05
C LEU A 111 -1.08 6.03 2.06
N GLY A 112 -1.91 5.14 2.63
CA GLY A 112 -1.46 4.06 3.50
C GLY A 112 -0.40 3.18 2.82
N TYR A 113 -0.62 2.82 1.55
CA TYR A 113 0.37 2.09 0.74
C TYR A 113 1.70 2.83 0.61
N VAL A 114 1.69 4.13 0.34
CA VAL A 114 2.92 4.93 0.25
C VAL A 114 3.65 4.96 1.61
N MET A 115 2.91 5.14 2.70
CA MET A 115 3.47 5.11 4.05
C MET A 115 4.10 3.75 4.34
N TYR A 116 3.44 2.66 3.97
CA TYR A 116 3.96 1.30 4.09
C TYR A 116 5.26 1.12 3.30
N ASP A 117 5.29 1.42 2.00
CA ASP A 117 6.48 1.20 1.16
C ASP A 117 7.68 2.03 1.65
N CYS A 118 7.46 3.28 2.05
CA CYS A 118 8.51 4.12 2.63
C CYS A 118 8.99 3.60 3.99
N THR A 119 8.07 3.15 4.84
CA THR A 119 8.42 2.56 6.15
C THR A 119 9.22 1.28 5.97
N HIS A 120 8.75 0.39 5.11
CA HIS A 120 9.43 -0.87 4.79
C HIS A 120 10.84 -0.62 4.26
N TYR A 121 10.99 0.30 3.31
CA TYR A 121 12.31 0.67 2.79
C TYR A 121 13.24 1.21 3.89
N TYR A 122 12.71 2.10 4.75
CA TYR A 122 13.46 2.68 5.86
C TYR A 122 13.86 1.64 6.90
N LEU A 123 13.03 0.62 7.17
CA LEU A 123 13.38 -0.45 8.10
C LEU A 123 14.55 -1.31 7.59
N HIS A 124 14.68 -1.50 6.28
CA HIS A 124 15.84 -2.20 5.70
C HIS A 124 17.11 -1.33 5.71
N HIS A 125 17.02 -0.10 5.21
CA HIS A 125 18.20 0.71 4.89
C HIS A 125 18.54 1.80 5.92
N GLY A 126 17.62 2.09 6.84
CA GLY A 126 17.78 3.07 7.90
C GLY A 126 18.13 2.44 9.25
N GLN A 127 18.34 3.31 10.23
CA GLN A 127 18.53 2.95 11.64
C GLN A 127 17.52 3.75 12.48
N PRO A 128 16.31 3.20 12.72
CA PRO A 128 15.35 3.84 13.60
C PRO A 128 15.93 3.85 15.03
N SER A 129 16.12 5.04 15.60
CA SER A 129 16.79 5.22 16.89
C SER A 129 15.88 5.73 18.01
N LYS A 130 14.63 6.08 17.69
CA LYS A 130 13.64 6.60 18.64
C LYS A 130 12.47 5.64 18.80
N ASP A 131 11.93 5.56 20.01
CA ASP A 131 10.69 4.83 20.28
C ASP A 131 9.49 5.48 19.57
N PRO A 132 8.52 4.68 19.08
CA PRO A 132 8.51 3.21 19.05
C PRO A 132 9.20 2.62 17.80
N ALA A 133 9.75 3.45 16.92
CA ALA A 133 10.22 3.04 15.59
C ALA A 133 11.42 2.08 15.63
N ASN A 134 12.28 2.18 16.65
CA ASN A 134 13.35 1.23 16.94
C ASN A 134 12.85 -0.22 17.12
N HIS A 135 11.66 -0.43 17.68
CA HIS A 135 11.06 -1.76 17.89
C HIS A 135 10.45 -2.36 16.63
N LEU A 136 10.22 -1.55 15.59
CA LEU A 136 9.67 -2.03 14.32
C LEU A 136 10.73 -2.72 13.45
N LYS A 137 12.02 -2.44 13.68
CA LYS A 137 13.11 -3.08 12.95
C LYS A 137 13.49 -4.38 13.64
N VAL A 138 13.25 -5.51 12.97
CA VAL A 138 13.77 -6.80 13.43
C VAL A 138 15.28 -6.80 13.20
N THR A 139 16.04 -6.89 14.28
CA THR A 139 17.49 -7.09 14.25
C THR A 139 17.76 -8.55 14.60
N ASN A 140 18.56 -9.24 13.78
CA ASN A 140 19.03 -10.59 14.07
C ASN A 140 20.20 -10.55 15.05
#